data_AF-A0A7S4M8F9-F1
#
_entry.id   AF-A0A7S4M8F9-F1
#
_cell.length_a   1.000
_cell.length_b   1.000
_cell.length_c   1.000
_cell.angle_alpha   90.00
_cell.angle_beta   90.00
_cell.angle_gamma   90.00
#
_symmetry.space_group_name_H-M   'P 1'
#
loop_
_entity.id
_entity.type
_entity.pdbx_description
1 polymer ?
#
loop_
_entity_poly.entity_id
_entity_poly.type
_entity_poly.pdbx_seq_one_letter_code
_entity_poly.pdbx_strand_id
1 'polypeptide(L)'
;SRAVLCREGGRTEALSFDHKPMQERERTRITEAGGFVNQFGRVNGNLNLSRSIGDLKYKQVPGIPPSGQMITAEPDITQVSVNPERDEFLILGCDGIWDCLTNEEAVQYVRDRIDSKTPVDIAKEMLDEIVSEDPRASQGIGGDNMTLLIADLLPATRLYYNHKRLKDESEASVVGDEHVPS
;
A
#
# COMPACT_ATOMS: atom_id res chain seq x y z
N SER A 1 5.79 0.49 3.17
CA SER A 1 4.37 0.43 2.77
C SER A 1 3.71 1.77 3.01
N ARG A 2 2.71 2.10 2.20
CA ARG A 2 1.98 3.37 2.24
C ARG A 2 0.52 3.19 1.82
N ALA A 3 -0.36 4.01 2.39
CA ALA A 3 -1.76 4.12 2.04
C ALA A 3 -2.07 5.52 1.49
N VAL A 4 -2.89 5.57 0.44
CA VAL A 4 -3.31 6.78 -0.28
C VAL A 4 -4.81 6.71 -0.56
N LEU A 5 -5.53 7.79 -0.29
CA LEU A 5 -6.96 7.93 -0.54
C LEU A 5 -7.19 8.85 -1.74
N CYS A 6 -7.99 8.38 -2.70
CA CYS A 6 -8.54 9.22 -3.75
C CYS A 6 -9.86 9.81 -3.29
N ARG A 7 -9.87 11.13 -3.08
CA ARG A 7 -11.06 11.92 -2.78
C ARG A 7 -11.79 12.32 -4.06
N GLU A 8 -12.94 12.97 -3.89
CA GLU A 8 -13.73 13.56 -4.99
C GLU A 8 -12.86 14.27 -6.03
N GLY A 9 -13.05 13.91 -7.30
CA GLY A 9 -12.41 14.57 -8.43
C GLY A 9 -10.94 14.20 -8.62
N GLY A 10 -10.50 13.03 -8.15
CA GLY A 10 -9.12 12.57 -8.30
C GLY A 10 -8.12 13.21 -7.33
N ARG A 11 -8.58 13.93 -6.31
CA ARG A 11 -7.66 14.51 -5.32
C ARG A 11 -6.96 13.42 -4.53
N THR A 12 -5.64 13.45 -4.55
CA THR A 12 -4.79 12.50 -3.84
C THR A 12 -4.53 12.98 -2.41
N GLU A 13 -4.81 12.13 -1.43
CA GLU A 13 -4.51 12.37 -0.01
C GLU A 13 -3.67 11.23 0.55
N ALA A 14 -2.43 11.53 0.95
CA ALA A 14 -1.58 10.56 1.64
C ALA A 14 -2.10 10.31 3.06
N LEU A 15 -2.41 9.06 3.40
CA LEU A 15 -2.88 8.69 4.74
C LEU A 15 -1.74 8.27 5.69
N SER A 16 -0.59 7.94 5.12
CA SER A 16 0.60 7.49 5.84
C SER A 16 1.87 7.95 5.12
N PHE A 17 2.97 8.01 5.85
CA PHE A 17 4.28 8.32 5.31
C PHE A 17 5.24 7.18 5.63
N ASP A 18 6.13 6.87 4.68
CA ASP A 18 7.10 5.79 4.88
C ASP A 18 8.05 6.15 6.01
N HIS A 19 8.32 5.23 6.93
CA HIS A 19 9.32 5.43 7.97
C HIS A 19 10.71 5.03 7.48
N LYS A 20 11.32 5.94 6.70
CA LYS A 20 12.68 5.75 6.17
C LYS A 20 13.72 6.31 7.16
N PRO A 21 14.84 5.62 7.43
CA PRO A 21 15.85 6.06 8.41
C PRO A 21 16.43 7.46 8.18
N MET A 22 16.43 7.95 6.93
CA MET A 22 16.95 9.27 6.58
C MET A 22 16.03 10.43 6.97
N GLN A 23 14.76 10.16 7.32
CA GLN A 23 13.84 11.20 7.75
C GLN A 23 14.24 11.73 9.12
N GLU A 24 14.12 13.04 9.32
CA GLU A 24 14.67 13.71 10.51
C GLU A 24 14.16 13.13 11.84
N ARG A 25 12.85 12.89 11.94
CA ARG A 25 12.23 12.28 13.13
C ARG A 25 12.81 10.90 13.42
N GLU A 26 12.97 10.07 12.40
CA GLU A 26 13.47 8.70 12.54
C GLU A 26 14.97 8.69 12.83
N ARG A 27 15.75 9.51 12.11
CA ARG A 27 17.19 9.66 12.26
C ARG A 27 17.57 10.14 13.65
N THR A 28 16.83 11.11 14.17
CA THR A 28 17.01 11.64 15.54
C THR A 28 16.83 10.52 16.56
N ARG A 29 15.69 9.81 16.50
CA ARG A 29 15.41 8.67 17.39
C ARG A 29 16.50 7.59 17.32
N ILE A 30 16.92 7.22 16.10
CA ILE A 30 17.99 6.22 15.90
C ILE A 30 19.29 6.65 16.58
N THR A 31 19.65 7.94 16.45
CA THR A 31 20.89 8.49 17.00
C THR A 31 20.82 8.60 18.52
N GLU A 32 19.69 9.04 19.08
CA GLU A 32 19.43 9.07 20.53
C GLU A 32 19.47 7.67 21.15
N ALA A 33 19.10 6.64 20.40
CA ALA A 33 19.23 5.25 20.79
C ALA A 33 20.67 4.69 20.68
N GLY A 34 21.65 5.53 20.32
CA GLY A 34 23.05 5.14 20.16
C GLY A 34 23.38 4.47 18.82
N GLY A 35 22.45 4.50 17.86
CA GLY A 35 22.64 3.98 16.51
C GLY A 35 23.14 5.05 15.54
N PHE A 36 23.33 4.66 14.28
CA PHE A 36 23.60 5.61 13.20
C PHE A 36 22.86 5.22 11.92
N VAL A 37 22.71 6.18 11.01
CA VAL A 37 22.20 5.95 9.66
C VAL A 37 23.33 6.26 8.68
N ASN A 38 23.71 5.27 7.87
CA ASN A 38 24.77 5.47 6.87
C ASN A 38 24.26 6.28 5.66
N GLN A 39 25.17 6.64 4.76
CA GLN A 39 24.86 7.41 3.53
C GLN A 39 23.88 6.71 2.58
N PHE A 40 23.64 5.40 2.74
CA PHE A 40 22.68 4.61 1.96
C PHE A 40 21.33 4.44 2.69
N GLY A 41 21.10 5.21 3.76
CA GLY A 41 19.86 5.17 4.52
C GLY A 41 19.67 3.91 5.36
N ARG A 42 20.76 3.24 5.77
CA ARG A 42 20.70 2.02 6.57
C ARG A 42 21.06 2.24 8.04
N VAL A 43 20.19 1.77 8.94
CA VAL A 43 20.40 1.73 10.39
C VAL A 43 21.51 0.75 10.74
N ASN A 44 22.56 1.26 11.39
CA ASN A 44 23.81 0.57 11.69
C ASN A 44 24.39 -0.17 10.47
N GLY A 45 24.21 0.40 9.28
CA GLY A 45 24.67 -0.18 8.01
C GLY A 45 23.88 -1.38 7.50
N ASN A 46 22.81 -1.81 8.18
CA ASN A 46 22.08 -3.04 7.87
C ASN A 46 20.65 -2.79 7.38
N LEU A 47 19.74 -2.28 8.22
CA LEU A 47 18.32 -2.17 7.90
C LEU A 47 17.98 -0.87 7.16
N ASN A 48 17.24 -0.94 6.06
CA ASN A 48 16.77 0.21 5.27
C ASN A 48 15.40 0.77 5.73
N LEU A 49 14.89 0.31 6.87
CA LEU A 49 13.65 0.77 7.52
C LEU A 49 13.95 1.25 8.94
N SER A 50 13.11 2.12 9.48
CA SER A 50 13.23 2.59 10.87
C SER A 50 12.14 2.03 11.79
N ARG A 51 11.05 1.47 11.25
CA ARG A 51 9.98 0.90 12.06
C ARG A 51 9.56 -0.47 11.54
N SER A 52 9.40 -1.42 12.45
CA SER A 52 8.96 -2.78 12.12
C SER A 52 8.43 -3.50 13.36
N ILE A 53 7.61 -4.52 13.13
CA ILE A 53 7.36 -5.57 14.12
C ILE A 53 8.49 -6.60 13.98
N GLY A 54 9.00 -7.13 15.09
CA GLY A 54 10.20 -7.98 15.09
C GLY A 54 11.50 -7.18 15.30
N ASP A 55 12.57 -7.51 14.58
CA ASP A 55 13.89 -6.84 14.66
C ASP A 55 14.42 -6.62 16.08
N LEU A 56 14.20 -7.61 16.95
CA LEU A 56 14.41 -7.48 18.40
C LEU A 56 15.83 -7.04 18.78
N LYS A 57 16.85 -7.38 17.98
CA LYS A 57 18.25 -6.96 18.21
C LYS A 57 18.44 -5.44 18.22
N TYR A 58 17.54 -4.67 17.60
CA TYR A 58 17.56 -3.21 17.59
C TYR A 58 16.67 -2.56 18.66
N LYS A 59 16.05 -3.39 19.52
CA LYS A 59 15.05 -2.99 20.53
C LYS A 59 15.51 -3.29 21.96
N GLN A 60 16.81 -3.43 22.16
CA GLN A 60 17.42 -3.89 23.40
C GLN A 60 18.28 -2.83 24.10
N VAL A 61 18.19 -1.56 23.68
CA VAL A 61 18.98 -0.49 24.32
C VAL A 61 18.45 -0.26 25.75
N PRO A 62 19.26 -0.51 26.80
CA PRO A 62 18.80 -0.38 28.18
C PRO A 62 18.42 1.07 28.52
N GLY A 63 17.36 1.24 29.30
CA GLY A 63 16.89 2.56 29.73
C GLY A 63 16.11 3.35 28.67
N ILE A 64 15.97 2.83 27.45
CA ILE A 64 15.18 3.45 26.38
C ILE A 64 13.83 2.74 26.26
N PRO A 65 12.68 3.46 26.29
CA PRO A 65 11.37 2.85 26.13
C PRO A 65 11.20 2.24 24.73
N PRO A 66 10.25 1.29 24.53
CA PRO A 66 10.04 0.63 23.23
C PRO A 66 9.88 1.60 22.05
N SER A 67 9.20 2.73 22.26
CA SER A 67 9.00 3.79 21.26
C SER A 67 10.27 4.50 20.85
N GLY A 68 11.28 4.56 21.72
CA GLY A 68 12.55 5.27 21.51
C GLY A 68 13.68 4.39 20.96
N GLN A 69 13.46 3.10 20.75
CA GLN A 69 14.49 2.18 20.25
C GLN A 69 14.93 2.53 18.82
N MET A 70 16.12 2.07 18.40
CA MET A 70 16.65 2.34 17.05
C MET A 70 15.63 1.94 15.98
N ILE A 71 15.04 0.75 16.13
CA ILE A 71 13.85 0.32 15.40
C ILE A 71 12.70 0.23 16.38
N THR A 72 11.58 0.90 16.10
CA THR A 72 10.38 0.82 16.95
C THR A 72 9.25 0.05 16.27
N ALA A 73 8.39 -0.58 17.07
CA ALA A 73 7.11 -1.13 16.60
C ALA A 73 5.94 -0.13 16.76
N GLU A 74 6.21 1.07 17.27
CA GLU A 74 5.19 2.10 17.49
C GLU A 74 4.67 2.65 16.14
N PRO A 75 3.36 2.50 15.86
CA PRO A 75 2.78 2.99 14.62
C PRO A 75 2.56 4.51 14.68
N ASP A 76 2.53 5.14 13.51
CA ASP A 76 1.84 6.43 13.37
C ASP A 76 0.37 6.12 13.03
N ILE A 77 -0.56 6.77 13.74
CA ILE A 77 -2.00 6.56 13.57
C ILE A 77 -2.62 7.84 13.03
N THR A 78 -3.25 7.74 11.87
CA THR A 78 -4.03 8.82 11.25
C THR A 78 -5.49 8.36 11.17
N GLN A 79 -6.42 9.25 11.56
CA GLN A 79 -7.85 9.03 11.38
C GLN A 79 -8.39 10.05 10.39
N VAL A 80 -9.13 9.58 9.39
CA VAL A 80 -9.81 10.42 8.40
C VAL A 80 -11.27 10.03 8.31
N SER A 81 -12.14 11.01 8.17
CA SER A 81 -13.55 10.76 7.82
C SER A 81 -13.66 10.46 6.33
N VAL A 82 -14.36 9.40 5.98
CA VAL A 82 -14.67 9.04 4.59
C VAL A 82 -16.04 9.59 4.23
N ASN A 83 -16.15 10.22 3.06
CA ASN A 83 -17.43 10.58 2.48
C ASN A 83 -17.91 9.45 1.55
N PRO A 84 -18.94 8.67 1.95
CA PRO A 84 -19.37 7.49 1.20
C PRO A 84 -19.99 7.80 -0.17
N GLU A 85 -20.30 9.07 -0.47
CA GLU A 85 -20.87 9.48 -1.75
C GLU A 85 -19.82 10.03 -2.72
N ARG A 86 -18.61 10.35 -2.22
CA ARG A 86 -17.65 11.18 -2.96
C ARG A 86 -16.22 10.68 -2.97
N ASP A 87 -15.80 9.97 -1.93
CA ASP A 87 -14.46 9.40 -1.89
C ASP A 87 -14.42 8.18 -2.80
N GLU A 88 -13.45 8.14 -3.71
CA GLU A 88 -13.51 7.24 -4.87
C GLU A 88 -12.95 5.85 -4.54
N PHE A 89 -11.73 5.79 -3.99
CA PHE A 89 -11.06 4.53 -3.65
C PHE A 89 -9.85 4.75 -2.73
N LEU A 90 -9.40 3.69 -2.08
CA LEU A 90 -8.18 3.63 -1.28
C LEU A 90 -7.16 2.69 -1.95
N ILE A 91 -5.89 3.10 -1.96
CA ILE A 91 -4.75 2.27 -2.37
C ILE A 91 -3.88 1.99 -1.16
N LEU A 92 -3.49 0.72 -0.96
CA LEU A 92 -2.48 0.30 -0.01
C LEU A 92 -1.43 -0.53 -0.75
N GLY A 93 -0.16 -0.13 -0.66
CA GLY A 93 0.96 -0.83 -1.33
C GLY A 93 2.18 -1.00 -0.45
N CYS A 94 3.01 -2.01 -0.74
CA CYS A 94 4.38 -2.11 -0.21
C CYS A 94 5.32 -1.10 -0.89
N ASP A 95 6.55 -0.97 -0.40
CA ASP A 95 7.59 -0.14 -1.01
C ASP A 95 7.94 -0.54 -2.45
N GLY A 96 7.83 -1.82 -2.82
CA GLY A 96 7.93 -2.23 -4.23
C GLY A 96 6.98 -1.49 -5.19
N ILE A 97 5.85 -0.97 -4.69
CA ILE A 97 4.95 -0.09 -5.46
C ILE A 97 5.45 1.37 -5.42
N TRP A 98 5.71 1.88 -4.21
CA TRP A 98 5.96 3.31 -3.98
C TRP A 98 7.39 3.76 -4.32
N ASP A 99 8.30 2.82 -4.53
CA ASP A 99 9.61 3.08 -5.11
C ASP A 99 9.52 3.24 -6.65
N CYS A 100 8.41 2.81 -7.26
CA CYS A 100 8.16 2.93 -8.71
C CYS A 100 7.19 4.06 -9.06
N LEU A 101 6.20 4.33 -8.21
CA LEU A 101 5.11 5.29 -8.47
C LEU A 101 4.99 6.33 -7.36
N THR A 102 4.72 7.57 -7.75
CA THR A 102 4.22 8.61 -6.85
C THR A 102 2.78 8.32 -6.43
N ASN A 103 2.29 9.03 -5.40
CA ASN A 103 0.91 8.89 -4.94
C ASN A 103 -0.07 9.28 -6.06
N GLU A 104 0.23 10.38 -6.77
CA GLU A 104 -0.59 10.93 -7.83
C GLU A 104 -0.61 10.03 -9.07
N GLU A 105 0.52 9.46 -9.47
CA GLU A 105 0.58 8.49 -10.58
C GLU A 105 -0.26 7.24 -10.28
N ALA A 106 -0.15 6.69 -9.06
CA ALA A 106 -0.93 5.52 -8.66
C ALA A 106 -2.44 5.83 -8.63
N VAL A 107 -2.83 6.99 -8.07
CA VAL A 107 -4.24 7.42 -8.05
C VAL A 107 -4.76 7.63 -9.47
N GLN A 108 -4.02 8.34 -10.32
CA GLN A 108 -4.42 8.59 -11.69
C GLN A 108 -4.58 7.27 -12.47
N TYR A 109 -3.63 6.34 -12.32
CA TYR A 109 -3.66 5.03 -12.97
C TYR A 109 -4.93 4.25 -12.64
N VAL A 110 -5.29 4.18 -11.35
CA VAL A 110 -6.50 3.50 -10.88
C VAL A 110 -7.74 4.24 -11.38
N ARG A 111 -7.78 5.57 -11.24
CA ARG A 111 -8.94 6.39 -11.59
C ARG A 111 -9.30 6.29 -13.07
N ASP A 112 -8.30 6.21 -13.95
CA ASP A 112 -8.52 6.05 -15.40
C ASP A 112 -9.15 4.71 -15.81
N ARG A 113 -9.16 3.72 -14.90
CA ARG A 113 -9.58 2.34 -15.19
C ARG A 113 -10.76 1.87 -14.33
N ILE A 114 -10.95 2.42 -13.14
CA ILE A 114 -11.89 1.91 -12.12
C ILE A 114 -13.37 2.00 -12.52
N ASP A 115 -13.73 2.81 -13.51
CA ASP A 115 -15.11 2.80 -14.03
C ASP A 115 -15.44 1.54 -14.86
N SER A 116 -14.42 0.90 -15.44
CA SER A 116 -14.59 -0.18 -16.43
C SER A 116 -13.92 -1.51 -16.05
N LYS A 117 -12.91 -1.50 -15.17
CA LYS A 117 -12.15 -2.67 -14.76
C LYS A 117 -12.30 -2.93 -13.28
N THR A 118 -12.21 -4.20 -12.88
CA THR A 118 -12.23 -4.57 -11.47
C THR A 118 -10.93 -4.09 -10.79
N PRO A 119 -10.95 -3.77 -9.49
CA PRO A 119 -9.74 -3.41 -8.75
C PRO A 119 -8.61 -4.45 -8.86
N VAL A 120 -8.96 -5.74 -9.00
CA VAL A 120 -8.00 -6.84 -9.18
C VAL A 120 -7.30 -6.76 -10.53
N ASP A 121 -8.04 -6.49 -11.61
CA ASP A 121 -7.46 -6.39 -12.95
C ASP A 121 -6.57 -5.16 -13.07
N ILE A 122 -7.02 -4.03 -12.50
CA ILE A 122 -6.21 -2.80 -12.41
C ILE A 122 -4.91 -3.06 -11.65
N ALA A 123 -4.98 -3.77 -10.52
CA ALA A 123 -3.80 -4.09 -9.74
C ALA A 123 -2.82 -4.95 -10.55
N LYS A 124 -3.29 -6.00 -11.24
CA LYS A 124 -2.43 -6.85 -12.09
C LYS A 124 -1.73 -6.04 -13.17
N GLU A 125 -2.48 -5.22 -13.92
CA GLU A 125 -1.93 -4.39 -14.99
C GLU A 125 -0.88 -3.41 -14.44
N MET A 126 -1.15 -2.78 -13.29
CA MET A 126 -0.18 -1.89 -12.66
C MET A 126 1.11 -2.64 -12.28
N LEU A 127 0.98 -3.84 -11.70
CA LEU A 127 2.14 -4.65 -11.33
C LEU A 127 2.96 -5.10 -12.54
N ASP A 128 2.30 -5.50 -13.63
CA ASP A 128 2.96 -5.88 -14.89
C ASP A 128 3.67 -4.68 -15.55
N GLU A 129 3.16 -3.45 -15.38
CA GLU A 129 3.80 -2.25 -15.92
C GLU A 129 5.02 -1.77 -15.12
N ILE A 130 5.01 -1.93 -13.79
CA ILE A 130 6.09 -1.41 -12.93
C ILE A 130 7.17 -2.44 -12.59
N VAL A 131 6.93 -3.73 -12.87
CA VAL A 131 7.96 -4.76 -12.69
C VAL A 131 9.12 -4.52 -13.64
N SER A 132 10.34 -4.63 -13.13
CA SER A 132 11.53 -4.49 -13.97
C SER A 132 11.85 -5.81 -14.68
N GLU A 133 12.06 -5.74 -15.99
CA GLU A 133 12.60 -6.87 -16.77
C GLU A 133 14.04 -7.22 -16.38
N ASP A 134 14.85 -6.20 -16.01
CA ASP A 134 16.21 -6.36 -15.51
C ASP A 134 16.49 -5.40 -14.35
N PRO A 135 16.38 -5.89 -13.10
CA PRO A 135 16.68 -5.10 -11.91
C PRO A 135 18.10 -4.52 -11.86
N ARG A 136 19.07 -5.06 -12.62
CA ARG A 136 20.43 -4.50 -12.68
C ARG A 136 20.47 -3.24 -13.53
N ALA A 137 19.70 -3.23 -14.62
CA ALA A 137 19.56 -2.08 -15.49
C ALA A 137 18.74 -0.97 -14.81
N SER A 138 17.69 -1.33 -14.07
CA SER A 138 16.84 -0.37 -13.34
C SER A 138 17.37 0.04 -11.96
N GLN A 139 18.62 -0.32 -11.61
CA GLN A 139 19.22 -0.01 -10.31
C GLN A 139 18.39 -0.51 -9.11
N GLY A 140 17.67 -1.62 -9.30
CA GLY A 140 16.81 -2.26 -8.30
C GLY A 140 15.35 -1.78 -8.29
N ILE A 141 15.02 -0.69 -8.98
CA ILE A 141 13.63 -0.22 -9.10
C ILE A 141 12.81 -1.27 -9.84
N GLY A 142 11.62 -1.61 -9.34
CA GLY A 142 10.77 -2.67 -9.89
C GLY A 142 11.30 -4.10 -9.67
N GLY A 143 12.35 -4.29 -8.86
CA GLY A 143 12.96 -5.59 -8.59
C GLY A 143 12.58 -6.22 -7.24
N ASP A 144 11.73 -5.56 -6.45
CA ASP A 144 11.31 -6.05 -5.13
C ASP A 144 10.01 -6.88 -5.21
N ASN A 145 9.62 -7.51 -4.11
CA ASN A 145 8.28 -8.05 -3.95
C ASN A 145 7.24 -6.92 -4.02
N MET A 146 6.16 -7.18 -4.74
CA MET A 146 5.08 -6.22 -4.93
C MET A 146 3.76 -6.75 -4.40
N THR A 147 3.05 -5.93 -3.64
CA THR A 147 1.72 -6.21 -3.12
C THR A 147 0.92 -4.92 -3.14
N LEU A 148 -0.24 -4.98 -3.76
CA LEU A 148 -1.14 -3.85 -3.96
C LEU A 148 -2.57 -4.26 -3.62
N LEU A 149 -3.24 -3.42 -2.83
CA LEU A 149 -4.66 -3.51 -2.52
C LEU A 149 -5.33 -2.23 -3.00
N ILE A 150 -6.41 -2.39 -3.74
CA ILE A 150 -7.30 -1.30 -4.16
C ILE A 150 -8.69 -1.59 -3.59
N ALA A 151 -9.20 -0.69 -2.76
CA ALA A 151 -10.56 -0.76 -2.23
C ALA A 151 -11.39 0.35 -2.88
N ASP A 152 -12.32 -0.04 -3.75
CA ASP A 152 -13.30 0.87 -4.34
C ASP A 152 -14.33 1.26 -3.29
N LEU A 153 -14.53 2.56 -3.10
CA LEU A 153 -15.45 3.12 -2.12
C LEU A 153 -16.80 3.52 -2.76
N LEU A 154 -16.89 3.51 -4.09
CA LEU A 154 -18.11 3.79 -4.85
C LEU A 154 -18.50 2.63 -5.81
N PRO A 155 -18.42 1.35 -5.42
CA PRO A 155 -18.60 0.24 -6.37
C PRO A 155 -19.96 0.25 -7.07
N ALA A 156 -21.03 0.68 -6.38
CA ALA A 156 -22.37 0.73 -6.94
C ALA A 156 -22.53 1.70 -8.13
N THR A 157 -21.61 2.66 -8.29
CA THR A 157 -21.62 3.61 -9.41
C THR A 157 -20.82 3.10 -10.61
N ARG A 158 -20.04 2.02 -10.47
CA ARG A 158 -19.11 1.54 -11.51
C ARG A 158 -19.74 0.51 -12.44
N LEU A 159 -19.31 0.50 -13.70
CA LEU A 159 -19.84 -0.43 -14.71
C LEU A 159 -19.43 -1.88 -14.41
N TYR A 160 -18.17 -2.10 -14.02
CA TYR A 160 -17.65 -3.44 -13.73
C TYR A 160 -18.44 -4.14 -12.62
N TYR A 161 -18.92 -3.39 -11.62
CA TYR A 161 -19.66 -3.92 -10.49
C TYR A 161 -21.04 -4.44 -10.92
N ASN A 162 -21.72 -3.69 -11.79
CA ASN A 162 -23.01 -4.11 -12.35
C ASN A 162 -22.87 -5.36 -13.22
N HIS A 163 -21.82 -5.45 -14.04
CA HIS A 163 -21.55 -6.66 -14.83
C HIS A 163 -21.28 -7.88 -13.96
N LYS A 164 -20.47 -7.72 -12.91
CA LYS A 164 -20.19 -8.79 -11.95
C LYS A 164 -21.46 -9.25 -11.24
N ARG A 165 -22.26 -8.32 -10.72
CA ARG A 165 -23.53 -8.62 -10.05
C ARG A 165 -24.49 -9.40 -10.94
N LEU A 166 -24.67 -8.97 -12.20
CA LEU A 166 -25.54 -9.67 -13.15
C LEU A 166 -25.04 -11.09 -13.46
N LYS A 167 -23.72 -11.26 -13.56
CA LYS A 167 -23.11 -12.58 -13.76
C LYS A 167 -23.35 -13.49 -12.56
N ASP A 168 -23.09 -13.00 -11.35
CA ASP A 168 -23.29 -13.75 -10.10
C ASP A 168 -24.77 -14.14 -9.91
N GLU A 169 -25.71 -13.23 -10.24
CA GLU A 169 -27.15 -13.50 -10.22
C GLU A 169 -27.57 -14.55 -11.25
N SER A 170 -26.97 -14.52 -12.45
CA SER A 170 -27.23 -15.54 -13.47
C SER A 170 -26.71 -16.92 -13.07
N GLU A 171 -25.52 -17.02 -12.48
CA GLU A 171 -24.94 -18.28 -12.02
C GLU A 171 -25.73 -18.85 -10.83
N ALA A 172 -26.18 -18.00 -9.90
CA ALA A 172 -27.04 -18.43 -8.80
C ALA A 172 -28.41 -18.96 -9.27
N SER A 173 -28.95 -18.42 -10.37
CA SER A 173 -30.22 -18.89 -10.95
C SER A 173 -30.09 -20.27 -11.61
N VAL A 174 -28.92 -20.61 -12.15
CA VAL A 174 -28.66 -21.90 -12.80
C VAL A 174 -28.47 -23.03 -11.78
N VAL A 175 -27.93 -22.73 -10.60
CA VAL A 175 -27.72 -23.72 -9.53
C VAL A 175 -29.02 -24.06 -8.77
N GLY A 176 -30.06 -23.23 -8.89
CA GLY A 176 -31.36 -23.44 -8.22
C GLY A 176 -32.29 -24.46 -8.88
N ASP A 177 -31.97 -24.97 -10.06
CA ASP A 177 -32.86 -25.84 -10.88
C ASP A 177 -32.45 -27.32 -10.88
N GLU A 178 -31.39 -27.71 -10.16
CA GLU A 178 -31.01 -29.12 -10.00
C GLU A 178 -31.57 -29.71 -8.69
N HIS A 179 -32.60 -30.55 -8.85
CA HIS A 179 -33.00 -31.70 -8.01
C HIS A 179 -34.24 -31.57 -7.08
N VAL A 180 -35.40 -32.01 -7.59
CA VAL A 180 -36.28 -32.95 -6.85
C VAL A 180 -36.76 -34.04 -7.82
N PRO A 181 -36.10 -35.22 -7.89
CA PRO A 181 -36.71 -36.39 -8.49
C PRO A 181 -37.72 -37.00 -7.51
N SER A 182 -38.89 -37.30 -8.08
CA SER A 182 -40.03 -38.01 -7.49
C SER A 182 -39.70 -39.41 -6.99
#